data_AF-B7BBR7-F1
#
_entry.id   AF-B7BBR7-F1
#
_cell.length_a   1.000
_cell.length_b   1.000
_cell.length_c   1.000
_cell.angle_alpha   90.00
_cell.angle_beta   90.00
_cell.angle_gamma   90.00
#
_symmetry.space_group_name_H-M   'P 1'
#
loop_
_entity.id
_entity.type
_entity.pdbx_description
1 polymer ?
#
loop_
_entity_poly.entity_id
_entity_poly.type
_entity_poly.pdbx_seq_one_letter_code
_entity_poly.pdbx_strand_id
1 'polypeptide(L)' 'MGARKRISAEARKEAQKTMYFAKLRNVPTSPRKMRLVVDMIRGMEVFRALGVLKFSNKEAA' A
#
# COMPACT_ATOMS: atom_id res chain seq x y z
N MET A 1 26.41 11.49 -12.19
CA MET A 1 24.98 11.75 -11.83
C MET A 1 24.79 13.27 -11.73
N GLY A 2 24.21 13.90 -12.76
CA GLY A 2 24.11 15.37 -12.85
C GLY A 2 23.15 16.01 -11.83
N ALA A 3 23.35 17.30 -11.56
CA ALA A 3 22.62 18.09 -10.57
C ALA A 3 21.09 17.97 -10.69
N ARG A 4 20.56 17.94 -11.93
CA ARG A 4 19.12 17.75 -12.22
C ARG A 4 18.52 16.50 -11.55
N LYS A 5 19.22 15.37 -11.57
CA LYS A 5 18.72 14.11 -11.01
C LYS A 5 18.68 14.14 -9.49
N ARG A 6 19.62 14.86 -8.85
CA ARG A 6 19.69 15.06 -7.40
C ARG A 6 18.53 15.92 -6.90
N ILE A 7 18.32 17.08 -7.52
CA ILE A 7 17.21 18.00 -7.18
C ILE A 7 15.85 17.29 -7.31
N SER A 8 15.62 16.54 -8.39
CA SER A 8 14.36 15.80 -8.54
C SER A 8 14.18 14.69 -7.50
N ALA A 9 15.28 14.09 -7.03
CA ALA A 9 15.23 13.06 -6.01
C ALA A 9 14.94 13.66 -4.62
N GLU A 10 15.51 14.82 -4.32
CA GLU A 10 15.25 15.58 -3.08
C GLU A 10 13.80 16.05 -3.02
N ALA A 11 13.27 16.64 -4.10
CA ALA A 11 11.86 17.03 -4.18
C ALA A 11 10.90 15.85 -3.95
N ARG A 12 11.20 14.67 -4.51
CA ARG A 12 10.40 13.46 -4.24
C ARG A 12 10.51 12.97 -2.80
N LYS A 13 11.70 13.04 -2.20
CA LYS A 13 11.92 12.64 -0.81
C LYS A 13 11.18 13.57 0.14
N GLU A 14 11.17 14.87 -0.16
CA GLU A 14 10.49 15.89 0.63
C GLU A 14 8.96 15.72 0.60
N ALA A 15 8.38 15.50 -0.59
CA ALA A 15 6.97 15.19 -0.73
C ALA A 15 6.55 13.88 -0.03
N GLN A 16 7.46 12.92 0.12
CA GLN A 16 7.21 11.66 0.83
C GLN A 16 7.33 11.76 2.35
N LYS A 17 7.84 12.87 2.92
CA LYS A 17 7.95 13.01 4.38
C LYS A 17 6.59 13.14 5.06
N THR A 18 5.62 13.73 4.38
CA THR A 18 4.27 13.98 4.91
C THR A 18 3.29 12.84 4.62
N MET A 19 3.57 12.01 3.60
CA MET A 19 2.74 10.84 3.27
C MET A 19 3.31 9.57 3.88
N TYR A 20 2.51 8.90 4.70
CA TYR A 20 2.85 7.60 5.27
C TYR A 20 2.36 6.46 4.36
N PHE A 21 3.25 5.53 4.03
CA PHE A 21 2.92 4.34 3.25
C PHE A 21 3.67 3.12 3.78
N ALA A 22 3.04 1.95 3.70
CA ALA A 22 3.66 0.66 3.98
C ALA A 22 3.69 -0.19 2.70
N LYS A 23 4.69 -1.07 2.57
CA LYS A 23 4.84 -1.96 1.41
C LYS A 23 5.20 -3.36 1.88
N LEU A 24 4.41 -4.35 1.47
CA LEU A 24 4.70 -5.77 1.65
C LEU A 24 5.24 -6.34 0.33
N ARG A 25 6.41 -7.00 0.37
CA ARG A 25 7.07 -7.60 -0.81
C ARG A 25 7.24 -9.10 -0.61
N ASN A 26 7.37 -9.86 -1.70
CA ASN A 26 7.62 -11.31 -1.71
C ASN A 26 6.54 -12.16 -1.03
N VAL A 27 5.27 -11.83 -1.26
CA VAL A 27 4.14 -12.62 -0.73
C VAL A 27 3.87 -13.82 -1.65
N PRO A 28 3.82 -15.06 -1.13
CA PRO A 28 3.56 -16.25 -1.92
C PRO A 28 2.07 -16.44 -2.26
N THR A 29 1.40 -15.39 -2.73
CA THR A 29 -0.02 -15.42 -3.14
C THR A 29 -0.21 -14.84 -4.53
N SER A 30 -1.23 -15.34 -5.26
CA SER A 30 -1.54 -14.84 -6.59
C SER A 30 -2.01 -13.37 -6.51
N PRO A 31 -1.45 -12.46 -7.34
CA PRO A 31 -1.88 -11.06 -7.39
C PRO A 31 -3.39 -10.89 -7.60
N ARG A 32 -4.03 -11.81 -8.33
CA ARG A 32 -5.48 -11.75 -8.60
C ARG A 32 -6.31 -12.03 -7.35
N LYS A 33 -5.91 -12.99 -6.52
CA LYS A 33 -6.60 -13.31 -5.26
C LYS A 33 -6.51 -12.13 -4.28
N MET A 34 -5.35 -11.48 -4.20
CA MET A 34 -5.13 -10.32 -3.34
C MET A 34 -5.94 -9.09 -3.80
N ARG A 35 -6.05 -8.83 -5.11
CA ARG A 35 -6.85 -7.72 -5.63
C ARG A 35 -8.30 -7.77 -5.17
N LEU A 36 -8.90 -8.97 -5.14
CA LEU A 36 -10.27 -9.16 -4.64
C LEU A 36 -10.45 -8.81 -3.16
N VAL A 37 -9.38 -8.77 -2.36
CA VAL A 37 -9.42 -8.32 -0.96
C VAL A 37 -9.15 -6.82 -0.88
N VAL A 38 -8.15 -6.34 -1.63
CA VAL A 38 -7.79 -4.91 -1.69
C VAL A 38 -8.96 -4.04 -2.17
N ASP A 39 -9.73 -4.52 -3.15
CA ASP A 39 -10.87 -3.77 -3.67
C ASP A 39 -12.03 -3.67 -2.66
N MET A 40 -12.12 -4.58 -1.69
CA MET A 40 -13.10 -4.48 -0.60
C MET A 40 -12.75 -3.37 0.39
N ILE A 41 -11.46 -3.15 0.68
CA ILE A 41 -10.99 -2.22 1.72
C ILE A 41 -10.66 -0.82 1.19
N ARG A 42 -10.66 -0.62 -0.13
CA ARG A 42 -10.25 0.64 -0.75
C ARG A 42 -11.25 1.75 -0.44
N GLY A 43 -10.77 2.85 0.15
CA GLY A 43 -11.61 4.00 0.52
C GLY A 43 -12.42 3.80 1.80
N MET A 44 -12.24 2.68 2.50
CA MET A 44 -12.85 2.46 3.81
C MET A 44 -12.05 3.16 4.92
N GLU A 45 -12.75 3.55 5.99
CA GLU A 45 -12.15 4.06 7.21
C GLU A 45 -11.31 2.95 7.90
N VAL A 46 -10.22 3.34 8.57
CA VAL A 46 -9.15 2.44 8.99
C VAL A 46 -9.65 1.36 9.95
N PHE A 47 -10.44 1.73 10.95
CA PHE A 47 -10.97 0.76 11.93
C PHE A 47 -11.95 -0.22 11.29
N ARG A 48 -12.76 0.25 10.35
CA ARG A 48 -13.68 -0.60 9.59
C ARG A 48 -12.93 -1.58 8.69
N ALA A 49 -11.86 -1.13 8.03
CA ALA A 49 -11.02 -2.00 7.19
C ALA A 49 -10.36 -3.11 8.02
N LEU A 50 -9.87 -2.80 9.23
CA LEU A 50 -9.31 -3.78 10.16
C LEU A 50 -10.34 -4.84 10.57
N GLY A 51 -11.59 -4.44 10.84
CA GLY A 51 -12.67 -5.38 11.13
C GLY A 51 -12.98 -6.30 9.94
N VAL A 52 -13.08 -5.75 8.73
CA VAL A 52 -13.36 -6.53 7.50
C VAL A 52 -12.26 -7.54 7.22
N LEU A 53 -10.99 -7.16 7.36
CA LEU A 53 -9.86 -8.08 7.15
C LEU A 53 -9.85 -9.21 8.18
N LYS A 54 -10.11 -8.90 9.45
CA LYS A 54 -10.09 -9.89 10.54
C LYS A 54 -11.17 -10.97 10.42
N PHE A 55 -12.34 -10.63 9.88
CA PHE A 55 -13.48 -11.54 9.73
C PHE A 55 -13.72 -11.98 8.27
N SER A 56 -12.73 -11.76 7.39
CA SER A 56 -12.81 -12.19 5.99
C SER A 56 -12.61 -13.70 5.87
N ASN A 57 -13.49 -14.36 5.11
CA ASN A 57 -13.36 -15.78 4.78
C ASN A 57 -12.30 -16.07 3.69
N LYS A 58 -11.60 -15.04 3.19
CA LYS A 58 -10.56 -15.19 2.17
C LYS A 58 -9.19 -15.34 2.86
N GLU A 59 -8.46 -16.39 2.48
CA GLU A 59 -7.09 -16.68 2.97
C GLU A 59 -6.05 -15.60 2.62
N ALA A 60 -6.39 -14.68 1.72
CA ALA A 60 -5.53 -13.58 1.30
C ALA A 60 -5.73 -12.28 2.12
N ALA A 61 -6.51 -12.33 3.20
CA ALA A 61 -6.74 -11.21 4.12
C ALA A 61 -5.66 -11.12 5.20
#